data_AF-A0A699UCU3-F1
#
_entry.id   AF-A0A699UCU3-F1
#
_cell.length_a   1.000
_cell.length_b   1.000
_cell.length_c   1.000
_cell.angle_alpha   90.00
_cell.angle_beta   90.00
_cell.angle_gamma   90.00
#
_symmetry.space_group_name_H-M   'P 1'
#
loop_
_entity.id
_entity.type
_entity.pdbx_description
1 polymer ?
#
loop_
_entity_poly.entity_id
_entity_poly.type
_entity_poly.pdbx_seq_one_letter_code
_entity_poly.pdbx_strand_id
1 'polypeptide(L)'
;MTRAKFDIEKFDRTGDFGLWRIKMRALLIQHDREAALEVLPEDMEAQVKTELYKKAHSDVVLCLGNKVLREVTEETTATGV
;
A
#
# COMPACT_ATOMS: atom_id res chain seq x y z
N MET A 1 22.93 2.59 -3.22
CA MET A 1 21.93 3.63 -3.50
C MET A 1 21.22 3.97 -2.21
N THR A 2 21.31 5.22 -1.78
CA THR A 2 20.71 5.71 -0.54
C THR A 2 19.20 5.57 -0.67
N ARG A 3 18.60 4.66 0.11
CA ARG A 3 17.14 4.56 0.26
C ARG A 3 16.66 5.91 0.76
N ALA A 4 16.17 6.75 -0.14
CA ALA A 4 15.58 8.03 0.24
C ALA A 4 14.42 7.68 1.19
N LYS A 5 14.51 8.18 2.43
CA LYS A 5 13.45 8.04 3.43
C LYS A 5 12.33 8.97 2.98
N PHE A 6 11.39 8.45 2.21
CA PHE A 6 10.16 9.16 1.93
C PHE A 6 9.32 9.13 3.19
N ASP A 7 9.27 10.27 3.88
CA ASP A 7 8.37 10.49 4.99
C ASP A 7 7.01 10.86 4.39
N ILE A 8 6.28 9.84 3.91
CA ILE A 8 4.87 10.03 3.58
C ILE A 8 4.14 10.19 4.91
N GLU A 9 3.50 11.34 5.06
CA GLU A 9 2.62 11.59 6.19
C GLU A 9 1.59 10.47 6.33
N LYS A 10 1.54 9.89 7.52
CA LYS A 10 0.68 8.75 7.79
C LYS A 10 -0.78 9.18 7.71
N PHE A 11 -1.60 8.41 7.00
CA PHE A 11 -3.03 8.70 6.91
C PHE A 11 -3.76 8.35 8.19
N ASP A 12 -4.36 9.34 8.83
CA ASP A 12 -5.03 9.23 10.14
C ASP A 12 -6.55 9.49 10.09
N ARG A 13 -7.13 9.58 8.87
CA ARG A 13 -8.51 10.02 8.55
C ARG A 13 -8.80 11.51 8.73
N THR A 14 -7.84 12.31 9.18
CA THR A 14 -8.05 13.75 9.39
C THR A 14 -7.61 14.58 8.18
N GLY A 15 -6.71 14.04 7.36
CA GLY A 15 -6.18 14.69 6.16
C GLY A 15 -6.96 14.42 4.87
N ASP A 16 -6.53 15.08 3.79
CA ASP A 16 -7.03 14.85 2.43
C ASP A 16 -6.58 13.48 1.92
N PHE A 17 -7.53 12.53 1.90
CA PHE A 17 -7.31 11.18 1.37
C PHE A 17 -6.89 11.19 -0.11
N GLY A 18 -7.40 12.13 -0.91
CA GLY A 18 -7.01 12.30 -2.30
C GLY A 18 -5.53 12.65 -2.45
N LEU A 19 -5.06 13.62 -1.64
CA LEU A 19 -3.65 13.98 -1.60
C LEU A 19 -2.77 12.83 -1.09
N TRP A 20 -3.21 12.12 -0.05
CA TRP A 20 -2.49 10.94 0.45
C TRP A 20 -2.41 9.84 -0.62
N ARG A 21 -3.50 9.59 -1.36
CA ARG A 21 -3.53 8.62 -2.46
C ARG A 21 -2.55 8.98 -3.57
N ILE A 22 -2.42 10.26 -3.93
CA ILE A 22 -1.45 10.72 -4.93
C ILE A 22 -0.01 10.46 -4.45
N LYS A 23 0.30 10.80 -3.18
CA LYS A 23 1.62 10.52 -2.57
C LYS A 23 1.92 9.03 -2.53
N MET A 24 0.93 8.20 -2.19
CA MET A 24 1.05 6.74 -2.17
C MET A 24 1.35 6.16 -3.57
N ARG A 25 0.66 6.65 -4.61
CA ARG A 25 0.96 6.25 -6.00
C ARG A 25 2.40 6.57 -6.37
N ALA A 26 2.89 7.77 -6.02
CA ALA A 26 4.27 8.16 -6.31
C ALA A 26 5.29 7.24 -5.62
N LEU A 27 5.02 6.81 -4.38
CA LEU A 27 5.90 5.86 -3.66
C LEU A 27 5.89 4.48 -4.31
N LEU A 28 4.72 3.97 -4.73
CA LEU A 28 4.65 2.68 -5.39
C LEU A 28 5.37 2.67 -6.73
N ILE A 29 5.26 3.74 -7.53
CA ILE A 29 6.03 3.92 -8.77
C ILE A 29 7.54 3.92 -8.48
N GLN A 30 7.96 4.62 -7.43
CA GLN A 30 9.37 4.66 -7.06
C GLN A 30 9.94 3.32 -6.58
N HIS A 31 9.09 2.45 -6.05
CA HIS A 31 9.47 1.10 -5.65
C HIS A 31 9.33 0.07 -6.77
N ASP A 32 9.00 0.50 -8.00
CA ASP A 32 8.67 -0.36 -9.15
C ASP A 32 7.51 -1.34 -8.82
N ARG A 33 6.51 -0.84 -8.09
CA ARG A 33 5.32 -1.59 -7.61
C ARG A 33 4.01 -1.02 -8.13
N GLU A 34 4.05 -0.06 -9.04
CA GLU A 34 2.88 0.55 -9.67
C GLU A 34 2.00 -0.47 -10.38
N ALA A 35 2.57 -1.57 -10.87
CA ALA A 35 1.84 -2.68 -11.45
C ALA A 35 0.81 -3.29 -10.47
N ALA A 36 1.01 -3.16 -9.15
CA ALA A 36 0.03 -3.59 -8.15
C ALA A 36 -1.25 -2.73 -8.13
N LEU A 37 -1.21 -1.52 -8.70
CA LEU A 37 -2.35 -0.60 -8.79
C LEU A 37 -3.16 -0.74 -10.08
N GLU A 38 -2.66 -1.52 -11.03
CA GLU A 38 -3.25 -1.73 -12.36
C GLU A 38 -3.76 -3.16 -12.52
N VAL A 39 -4.44 -3.42 -13.64
CA VAL A 39 -4.85 -4.78 -14.01
C VAL A 39 -3.59 -5.53 -14.42
N LEU A 40 -3.12 -6.42 -13.53
CA LEU A 40 -1.95 -7.25 -13.81
C LEU A 40 -2.23 -8.23 -14.96
N PRO A 41 -1.23 -8.47 -15.83
CA PRO A 41 -1.36 -9.45 -16.90
C PRO A 41 -1.76 -10.82 -16.34
N GLU A 42 -2.67 -11.50 -17.04
CA GLU A 42 -3.16 -12.82 -16.63
C GLU A 42 -2.09 -13.90 -16.77
N ASP A 43 -1.13 -13.67 -17.66
CA ASP A 43 0.07 -14.47 -17.94
C ASP A 43 1.20 -14.27 -16.93
N MET A 44 1.08 -13.32 -16.00
CA MET A 44 2.10 -13.11 -14.96
C MET A 44 2.13 -14.30 -13.98
N GLU A 45 3.34 -14.77 -13.62
CA GLU A 45 3.48 -15.84 -12.63
C GLU A 45 2.77 -15.50 -11.32
N ALA A 46 1.96 -16.45 -10.83
CA ALA A 46 1.19 -16.30 -9.60
C ALA A 46 2.06 -15.94 -8.38
N GLN A 47 3.30 -16.46 -8.33
CA GLN A 47 4.26 -16.13 -7.28
C GLN A 47 4.73 -14.67 -7.38
N VAL A 48 5.11 -14.22 -8.56
CA VAL A 48 5.55 -12.83 -8.80
C VAL A 48 4.42 -11.85 -8.50
N LYS A 49 3.20 -12.16 -8.94
CA LYS A 49 1.99 -11.40 -8.65
C LYS A 49 1.73 -11.31 -7.15
N THR A 50 1.81 -12.42 -6.43
CA THR A 50 1.60 -12.48 -4.98
C THR A 50 2.65 -11.67 -4.23
N GLU A 51 3.92 -11.79 -4.61
CA GLU A 51 5.01 -11.05 -3.97
C GLU A 51 4.92 -9.55 -4.24
N LEU A 52 4.52 -9.15 -5.45
CA LEU A 52 4.25 -7.75 -5.80
C LEU A 52 3.13 -7.17 -4.92
N TYR A 53 2.01 -7.89 -4.79
CA TYR A 53 0.89 -7.45 -3.93
C TYR A 53 1.28 -7.38 -2.46
N LYS A 54 1.99 -8.37 -1.91
CA LYS A 54 2.45 -8.34 -0.52
C LYS A 54 3.33 -7.14 -0.24
N LYS A 55 4.23 -6.82 -1.17
CA LYS A 55 5.14 -5.67 -1.08
C LYS A 55 4.38 -4.35 -1.15
N ALA A 56 3.47 -4.20 -2.11
CA ALA A 56 2.63 -3.01 -2.22
C ALA A 56 1.72 -2.82 -0.99
N HIS A 57 1.13 -3.91 -0.50
CA HIS A 57 0.32 -3.92 0.72
C HIS A 57 1.14 -3.48 1.94
N SER A 58 2.37 -3.98 2.08
CA SER A 58 3.28 -3.58 3.16
C SER A 58 3.58 -2.07 3.10
N ASP A 59 3.87 -1.52 1.92
CA ASP A 59 4.09 -0.08 1.75
C ASP A 59 2.86 0.74 2.15
N VAL A 60 1.67 0.28 1.76
CA VAL A 60 0.40 0.92 2.14
C VAL A 60 0.23 0.95 3.65
N VAL A 61 0.35 -0.20 4.30
CA VAL A 61 0.24 -0.36 5.76
C VAL A 61 1.23 0.54 6.50
N LEU A 62 2.47 0.65 6.02
CA LEU A 62 3.49 1.49 6.64
C LEU A 62 3.18 2.99 6.59
N CYS A 63 2.36 3.43 5.63
CA CYS A 63 1.91 4.82 5.51
C CYS A 63 0.53 5.08 6.12
N LEU A 64 -0.05 4.11 6.83
CA LEU A 64 -1.27 4.31 7.60
C LEU A 64 -0.94 4.72 9.04
N GLY A 65 -1.78 5.58 9.60
CA GLY A 65 -1.75 5.97 11.00
C GLY A 65 -2.27 4.86 11.91
N ASN A 66 -1.83 4.83 13.16
CA ASN A 66 -2.18 3.78 14.13
C ASN A 66 -3.69 3.56 14.30
N LYS A 67 -4.49 4.63 14.18
CA LYS A 67 -5.94 4.57 14.26
C LYS A 67 -6.53 3.77 13.09
N VAL A 68 -6.10 4.08 11.87
CA VAL A 68 -6.54 3.41 10.65
C VAL A 68 -6.03 1.97 10.60
N LEU A 69 -4.80 1.74 11.08
CA LEU A 69 -4.26 0.40 11.20
C LEU A 69 -5.12 -0.52 12.08
N ARG A 70 -5.59 -0.03 13.24
CA ARG A 70 -6.46 -0.81 14.13
C ARG A 70 -7.75 -1.23 13.42
N GLU A 71 -8.40 -0.30 12.73
CA GLU A 71 -9.64 -0.58 11.99
C GLU A 71 -9.41 -1.58 10.85
N VAL A 72 -8.33 -1.43 10.06
CA VAL A 72 -8.00 -2.37 8.98
C VAL A 72 -7.69 -3.77 9.52
N THR A 73 -7.00 -3.86 10.66
CA THR A 73 -6.77 -5.16 11.32
C THR A 73 -8.05 -5.77 11.88
N GLU A 74 -8.94 -4.96 12.44
CA GLU A 74 -10.24 -5.41 12.97
C GLU A 74 -11.17 -5.89 11.84
N GLU A 75 -11.18 -5.22 10.68
CA GLU A 75 -11.94 -5.63 9.48
C GLU A 75 -11.41 -6.93 8.87
N THR A 76 -10.09 -7.12 8.84
CA THR A 76 -9.48 -8.38 8.37
C THR A 76 -9.83 -9.54 9.30
N THR A 77 -10.01 -9.26 10.60
CA THR A 77 -10.45 -10.26 11.59
C THR A 77 -11.95 -10.55 11.47
N ALA A 78 -12.77 -9.59 11.01
CA ALA A 78 -14.21 -9.75 10.82
C ALA A 78 -14.60 -10.49 9.53
N THR A 79 -13.74 -10.48 8.51
CA THR A 79 -13.97 -11.23 7.25
C THR A 79 -13.50 -12.70 7.36
N GLY A 80 -13.07 -13.12 8.56
CA GLY A 80 -12.70 -14.49 8.90
C GLY A 80 -13.75 -15.18 9.77
N VAL A 81 -14.95 -15.38 9.24
CA VAL A 81 -15.92 -16.41 9.67
C VAL A 81 -16.60 -17.00 8.45
#